data_AF-A0A7Y3UHM3-F1
#
_entry.id   AF-A0A7Y3UHM3-F1
#
_cell.length_a   1.000
_cell.length_b   1.000
_cell.length_c   1.000
_cell.angle_alpha   90.00
_cell.angle_beta   90.00
_cell.angle_gamma   90.00
#
_symmetry.space_group_name_H-M   'P 1'
#
loop_
_entity.id
_entity.type
_entity.pdbx_description
1 polymer ?
#
loop_
_entity_poly.entity_id
_entity_poly.type
_entity_poly.pdbx_seq_one_letter_code
_entity_poly.pdbx_strand_id
1 'polypeptide(L)'
;MEQIRFNKLLLKTAFSCMACDGDIDKREVILIKTMHQQKKIFGEIDINQELDNLLLEINRDGHKFLRSYFDELTSTELSEQDELKLIEVAIDTIKADDKVEYSEVKFFKVIRSKLKIENEPIIAIHPDFEYYLEQDIISESYLARLQDDFFDTQTLPEFELISSIDDDTLKNLTENKDE
;
A
#
# COMPACT_ATOMS: atom_id res chain seq x y z
N MET A 1 4.00 -19.52 3.19
CA MET A 1 5.01 -18.62 2.59
C MET A 1 6.19 -18.46 3.54
N GLU A 2 7.40 -18.13 3.05
CA GLU A 2 8.47 -17.67 3.95
C GLU A 2 8.09 -16.33 4.58
N GLN A 3 8.24 -16.20 5.91
CA GLN A 3 7.83 -15.02 6.68
C GLN A 3 8.44 -13.72 6.13
N ILE A 4 9.72 -13.77 5.72
CA ILE A 4 10.44 -12.62 5.16
C ILE A 4 9.82 -12.18 3.82
N ARG A 5 9.40 -13.13 2.99
CA ARG A 5 8.78 -12.83 1.69
C ARG A 5 7.41 -12.17 1.88
N PHE A 6 6.63 -12.65 2.85
CA PHE A 6 5.35 -12.01 3.17
C PHE A 6 5.53 -10.60 3.75
N ASN A 7 6.52 -10.40 4.63
CA ASN A 7 6.84 -9.08 5.18
C ASN A 7 7.24 -8.08 4.08
N LYS A 8 8.03 -8.52 3.09
CA LYS A 8 8.37 -7.71 1.92
C LYS A 8 7.14 -7.39 1.07
N LEU A 9 6.23 -8.35 0.90
CA LEU A 9 4.97 -8.13 0.19
C LEU A 9 4.12 -7.07 0.90
N LEU A 10 3.99 -7.14 2.23
CA LEU A 10 3.29 -6.12 3.02
C LEU A 10 3.90 -4.72 2.83
N LEU A 11 5.23 -4.62 2.87
CA LEU A 11 5.90 -3.33 2.65
C LEU A 11 5.66 -2.80 1.23
N LYS A 12 5.75 -3.68 0.24
CA LYS A 12 5.49 -3.35 -1.17
C LYS A 12 4.05 -2.94 -1.40
N THR A 13 3.08 -3.53 -0.69
CA THR A 13 1.68 -3.09 -0.69
C THR A 13 1.54 -1.67 -0.18
N ALA A 14 2.08 -1.37 1.01
CA ALA A 14 2.04 -0.01 1.57
C ALA A 14 2.69 1.00 0.62
N PHE A 15 3.90 0.71 0.14
CA PHE A 15 4.62 1.58 -0.78
C PHE A 15 3.87 1.78 -2.10
N SER A 16 3.23 0.74 -2.63
CA SER A 16 2.48 0.86 -3.88
C SER A 16 1.22 1.70 -3.71
N CYS A 17 0.53 1.62 -2.56
CA CYS A 17 -0.61 2.49 -2.24
C CYS A 17 -0.16 3.95 -2.15
N MET A 18 0.94 4.22 -1.44
CA MET A 18 1.52 5.55 -1.30
C MET A 18 1.86 6.16 -2.67
N ALA A 19 2.59 5.43 -3.51
CA ALA A 19 3.02 5.97 -4.81
C ALA A 19 1.93 5.96 -5.90
N CYS A 20 0.72 5.45 -5.61
CA CYS A 20 -0.29 5.21 -6.64
C CYS A 20 -1.05 6.46 -7.08
N ASP A 21 -0.98 7.57 -6.36
CA ASP A 21 -1.57 8.86 -6.74
C ASP A 21 -0.55 9.74 -7.50
N GLY A 22 0.73 9.37 -7.46
CA GLY A 22 1.84 10.10 -8.05
C GLY A 22 2.49 11.10 -7.09
N ASP A 23 2.15 11.08 -5.81
CA ASP A 23 2.84 11.79 -4.75
C ASP A 23 3.40 10.77 -3.73
N ILE A 24 4.44 11.14 -3.00
CA ILE A 24 4.89 10.37 -1.83
C ILE A 24 5.06 11.41 -0.72
N ASP A 25 4.06 11.52 0.15
CA ASP A 25 4.08 12.44 1.27
C ASP A 25 4.97 11.86 2.39
N LYS A 26 5.71 12.75 3.05
CA LYS A 26 6.55 12.40 4.21
C LYS A 26 5.74 11.73 5.32
N ARG A 27 4.47 12.09 5.48
CA ARG A 27 3.54 11.51 6.47
C ARG A 27 3.31 10.02 6.23
N GLU A 28 3.24 9.60 4.98
CA GLU A 28 3.03 8.20 4.59
C GLU A 28 4.29 7.37 4.85
N VAL A 29 5.46 7.92 4.52
CA VAL A 29 6.75 7.31 4.89
C VAL A 29 6.86 7.14 6.42
N ILE A 30 6.48 8.18 7.18
CA ILE A 30 6.49 8.15 8.64
C ILE A 30 5.53 7.07 9.16
N LEU A 31 4.35 6.91 8.54
CA LEU A 31 3.43 5.84 8.90
C LEU A 31 4.06 4.46 8.70
N ILE A 32 4.68 4.20 7.54
CA ILE A 32 5.34 2.91 7.24
C ILE A 32 6.44 2.62 8.28
N LYS A 33 7.27 3.61 8.58
CA LYS A 33 8.31 3.49 9.62
C LYS A 33 7.70 3.25 11.02
N THR A 34 6.57 3.88 11.33
CA THR A 34 5.85 3.69 12.60
C THR A 34 5.24 2.27 12.69
N MET A 35 4.60 1.78 11.62
CA MET A 35 4.07 0.42 11.54
C MET A 35 5.15 -0.65 11.76
N HIS A 36 6.38 -0.37 11.32
CA HIS A 36 7.52 -1.23 11.55
C HIS A 36 8.01 -1.19 12.99
N GLN A 37 8.30 0.00 13.52
CA GLN A 37 8.92 0.16 14.83
C GLN A 37 7.95 -0.20 15.96
N GLN A 38 6.69 0.21 15.85
CA GLN A 38 5.69 0.03 16.92
C GLN A 38 4.89 -1.26 16.77
N LYS A 39 4.32 -1.48 15.58
CA LYS A 39 3.42 -2.63 15.34
C LYS A 39 4.15 -3.89 14.87
N LYS A 40 5.47 -3.82 14.56
CA LYS A 40 6.29 -4.91 14.01
C LYS A 40 5.65 -5.60 12.80
N ILE A 41 4.90 -4.85 11.99
CA ILE A 41 4.10 -5.40 10.89
C ILE A 41 4.98 -6.13 9.87
N PHE A 42 6.15 -5.58 9.59
CA PHE A 42 7.09 -6.09 8.58
C PHE A 42 8.21 -6.97 9.16
N GLY A 43 8.12 -7.38 10.43
CA GLY A 43 9.12 -8.24 11.09
C GLY A 43 10.54 -7.68 11.04
N GLU A 44 11.53 -8.54 10.79
CA GLU A 44 12.98 -8.21 10.83
C GLU A 44 13.56 -7.83 9.46
N ILE A 45 12.85 -7.03 8.65
CA ILE A 45 13.40 -6.48 7.40
C ILE A 45 14.04 -5.11 7.64
N ASP A 46 15.09 -4.78 6.87
CA ASP A 46 15.65 -3.43 6.86
C ASP A 46 14.75 -2.51 6.01
N ILE A 47 13.85 -1.78 6.67
CA ILE A 47 12.88 -0.95 5.97
C ILE A 47 13.52 0.17 5.17
N ASN A 48 14.57 0.82 5.67
CA ASN A 48 15.16 1.92 4.95
C ASN A 48 15.77 1.41 3.64
N GLN A 49 16.50 0.29 3.71
CA GLN A 49 17.05 -0.34 2.52
C GLN A 49 15.97 -0.83 1.55
N GLU A 50 14.90 -1.46 2.05
CA GLU A 50 13.82 -1.95 1.18
C GLU A 50 13.02 -0.79 0.55
N LEU A 51 12.74 0.28 1.29
CA LEU A 51 12.08 1.48 0.73
C LEU A 51 12.94 2.14 -0.35
N ASP A 52 14.25 2.28 -0.14
CA ASP A 52 15.16 2.81 -1.15
C ASP A 52 15.18 1.92 -2.41
N ASN A 53 15.14 0.60 -2.25
CA ASN A 53 15.05 -0.33 -3.38
C ASN A 53 13.73 -0.17 -4.15
N LEU A 54 12.60 -0.09 -3.44
CA LEU A 54 11.27 0.09 -4.05
C LEU A 54 11.20 1.45 -4.79
N LEU A 55 11.79 2.48 -4.22
CA LEU A 55 11.90 3.80 -4.84
C LEU A 55 12.70 3.75 -6.15
N LEU A 56 13.84 3.05 -6.15
CA LEU A 56 14.65 2.87 -7.35
C LEU A 56 13.91 2.07 -8.44
N GLU A 57 13.11 1.07 -8.04
CA GLU A 57 12.31 0.28 -8.98
C GLU A 57 11.19 1.09 -9.62
N ILE A 58 10.43 1.84 -8.82
CA ILE A 58 9.30 2.63 -9.32
C ILE A 58 9.79 3.82 -10.18
N ASN A 59 10.91 4.47 -9.82
CA ASN A 59 11.53 5.53 -10.61
C ASN A 59 12.09 5.02 -11.94
N ARG A 60 12.51 3.74 -12.01
CA ARG A 60 12.99 3.14 -13.25
C ARG A 60 11.85 2.89 -14.24
N ASP A 61 10.74 2.32 -13.76
CA ASP A 61 9.56 2.01 -14.58
C ASP A 61 8.35 1.75 -13.66
N GLY A 62 7.61 2.81 -13.32
CA GLY A 62 6.53 2.73 -12.34
C GLY A 62 5.36 1.85 -12.79
N HIS A 63 5.01 1.87 -14.08
CA HIS A 63 3.96 0.99 -14.60
C HIS A 63 4.37 -0.48 -14.50
N LYS A 64 5.62 -0.81 -14.84
CA LYS A 64 6.12 -2.18 -14.71
C LYS A 64 6.22 -2.61 -13.25
N PHE A 65 6.62 -1.71 -12.36
CA PHE A 65 6.66 -1.96 -10.92
C PHE A 65 5.27 -2.34 -10.38
N LEU A 66 4.25 -1.53 -10.67
CA LEU A 66 2.88 -1.78 -10.22
C LEU A 66 2.26 -3.03 -10.85
N ARG A 67 2.51 -3.29 -12.15
CA ARG A 67 2.10 -4.56 -12.79
C ARG A 67 2.77 -5.76 -12.12
N SER A 68 4.08 -5.67 -11.88
CA SER A 68 4.82 -6.73 -11.18
C SER A 68 4.31 -6.98 -9.76
N TYR A 69 3.87 -5.94 -9.06
CA TYR A 69 3.23 -6.07 -7.75
C TYR A 69 1.92 -6.86 -7.85
N PHE A 70 1.03 -6.52 -8.78
CA PHE A 70 -0.23 -7.27 -8.96
C PHE A 70 -0.01 -8.73 -9.38
N ASP A 71 0.99 -8.98 -10.23
CA ASP A 71 1.37 -10.35 -10.62
C ASP A 71 1.91 -11.14 -9.42
N GLU A 72 2.73 -10.50 -8.58
CA GLU A 72 3.23 -11.10 -7.34
C GLU A 72 2.09 -11.40 -6.35
N LEU A 73 1.15 -10.46 -6.17
CA LEU A 73 -0.03 -10.63 -5.32
C LEU A 73 -0.89 -11.81 -5.79
N THR A 74 -1.12 -11.92 -7.10
CA THR A 74 -1.99 -12.96 -7.69
C THR A 74 -1.31 -14.35 -7.70
N SER A 75 0.02 -14.39 -7.85
CA SER A 75 0.78 -15.64 -7.90
C SER A 75 1.16 -16.19 -6.52
N THR A 76 0.95 -15.41 -5.47
CA THR A 76 1.31 -15.77 -4.11
C THR A 76 0.12 -16.41 -3.39
N GLU A 77 0.30 -17.63 -2.87
CA GLU A 77 -0.70 -18.25 -2.01
C GLU A 77 -0.69 -17.63 -0.61
N LEU A 78 -1.75 -16.86 -0.32
CA LEU A 78 -2.00 -16.20 0.96
C LEU A 78 -3.04 -16.98 1.77
N SER A 79 -2.87 -17.02 3.09
CA SER A 79 -3.93 -17.43 4.01
C SER A 79 -4.91 -16.28 4.23
N GLU A 80 -6.15 -16.55 4.69
CA GLU A 80 -7.10 -15.46 5.01
C GLU A 80 -6.52 -14.44 6.01
N GLN A 81 -5.70 -14.89 6.97
CA GLN A 81 -5.03 -14.00 7.92
C GLN A 81 -4.01 -13.09 7.24
N ASP A 82 -3.27 -13.63 6.27
CA ASP A 82 -2.28 -12.87 5.50
C ASP A 82 -2.97 -11.87 4.56
N GLU A 83 -4.07 -12.28 3.91
CA GLU A 83 -4.88 -11.41 3.07
C GLU A 83 -5.51 -10.27 3.88
N LEU A 84 -6.04 -10.56 5.07
CA LEU A 84 -6.59 -9.54 5.97
C LEU A 84 -5.52 -8.52 6.34
N LYS A 85 -4.34 -8.99 6.74
CA LYS A 85 -3.23 -8.11 7.11
C LYS A 85 -2.74 -7.24 5.96
N LEU A 86 -2.77 -7.76 4.73
CA LEU A 86 -2.42 -7.01 3.53
C LEU A 86 -3.45 -5.90 3.26
N ILE A 87 -4.74 -6.21 3.41
CA ILE A 87 -5.83 -5.21 3.31
C ILE A 87 -5.72 -4.15 4.39
N GLU A 88 -5.49 -4.54 5.65
CA GLU A 88 -5.30 -3.59 6.76
C GLU A 88 -4.15 -2.61 6.46
N VAL A 89 -3.01 -3.12 5.98
CA VAL A 89 -1.87 -2.28 5.60
C VAL A 89 -2.23 -1.32 4.46
N ALA A 90 -2.95 -1.79 3.45
CA ALA A 90 -3.41 -0.93 2.35
C ALA A 90 -4.36 0.17 2.84
N ILE A 91 -5.35 -0.18 3.68
CA ILE A 91 -6.33 0.78 4.23
C ILE A 91 -5.64 1.79 5.14
N ASP A 92 -4.80 1.34 6.07
CA ASP A 92 -4.08 2.22 6.98
C ASP A 92 -3.18 3.19 6.20
N THR A 93 -2.58 2.74 5.08
CA THR A 93 -1.74 3.60 4.23
C THR A 93 -2.56 4.64 3.48
N ILE A 94 -3.68 4.26 2.88
CA ILE A 94 -4.57 5.19 2.16
C ILE A 94 -5.21 6.22 3.12
N LYS A 95 -5.40 5.86 4.39
CA LYS A 95 -5.89 6.77 5.43
C LYS A 95 -4.77 7.55 6.13
N ALA A 96 -3.52 7.36 5.72
CA ALA A 96 -2.38 8.02 6.34
C ALA A 96 -2.40 9.52 6.07
N ASP A 97 -2.81 9.88 4.86
CA ASP A 97 -3.19 11.23 4.55
C ASP A 97 -4.66 11.46 4.96
N ASP A 98 -5.01 12.69 5.32
CA ASP A 98 -6.40 13.03 5.66
C ASP A 98 -7.28 13.13 4.39
N LYS A 99 -6.86 12.56 3.25
CA LYS A 99 -7.42 12.84 1.94
C LYS A 99 -7.31 11.65 0.97
N VAL A 100 -8.16 10.66 1.19
CA VAL A 100 -8.36 9.53 0.27
C VAL A 100 -8.70 10.00 -1.16
N GLU A 101 -7.79 9.74 -2.10
CA GLU A 101 -7.94 10.06 -3.52
C GLU A 101 -8.65 8.94 -4.30
N TYR A 102 -9.24 9.32 -5.44
CA TYR A 102 -9.95 8.36 -6.29
C TYR A 102 -9.02 7.32 -6.94
N SER A 103 -7.78 7.71 -7.25
CA SER A 103 -6.70 6.82 -7.72
C SER A 103 -6.39 5.73 -6.70
N GLU A 104 -6.28 6.08 -5.42
CA GLU A 104 -6.02 5.15 -4.33
C GLU A 104 -7.16 4.16 -4.12
N VAL A 105 -8.40 4.65 -4.14
CA VAL A 105 -9.59 3.78 -4.04
C VAL A 105 -9.66 2.81 -5.22
N LYS A 106 -9.34 3.26 -6.44
CA LYS A 106 -9.25 2.37 -7.61
C LYS A 106 -8.17 1.32 -7.42
N PHE A 107 -6.98 1.73 -6.97
CA PHE A 107 -5.86 0.82 -6.72
C PHE A 107 -6.21 -0.22 -5.66
N PHE A 108 -6.84 0.20 -4.56
CA PHE A 108 -7.36 -0.67 -3.51
C PHE A 108 -8.39 -1.67 -4.04
N LYS A 109 -9.34 -1.24 -4.87
CA LYS A 109 -10.33 -2.13 -5.51
C LYS A 109 -9.64 -3.21 -6.35
N VAL A 110 -8.54 -2.87 -7.05
CA VAL A 110 -7.75 -3.87 -7.79
C VAL A 110 -7.09 -4.85 -6.82
N ILE A 111 -6.42 -4.39 -5.75
CA ILE A 111 -5.83 -5.29 -4.72
C ILE A 111 -6.90 -6.24 -4.19
N ARG A 112 -8.03 -5.69 -3.72
CA ARG A 112 -9.14 -6.43 -3.14
C ARG A 112 -9.67 -7.51 -4.06
N SER A 113 -9.75 -7.24 -5.36
CA SER A 113 -10.24 -8.19 -6.38
C SER A 113 -9.31 -9.40 -6.61
N LYS A 114 -8.04 -9.30 -6.23
CA LYS A 114 -7.06 -10.39 -6.35
C LYS A 114 -7.05 -11.30 -5.11
N LEU A 115 -7.66 -10.89 -4.02
CA LEU A 115 -7.70 -11.61 -2.75
C LEU A 115 -9.02 -12.38 -2.59
N LYS A 116 -8.97 -13.48 -1.83
CA LYS A 116 -10.12 -14.39 -1.62
C LYS A 116 -10.91 -14.09 -0.36
N ILE A 117 -10.37 -13.28 0.56
CA ILE A 117 -11.02 -12.86 1.80
C ILE A 117 -12.40 -12.26 1.53
N GLU A 118 -13.34 -12.42 2.46
CA GLU A 118 -14.67 -11.81 2.40
C GLU A 118 -14.66 -10.36 2.91
N ASN A 119 -15.73 -9.59 2.65
CA ASN A 119 -15.81 -8.18 3.06
C ASN A 119 -16.06 -8.02 4.57
N GLU A 120 -16.78 -8.95 5.18
CA GLU A 120 -17.17 -8.96 6.59
C GLU A 120 -16.00 -8.74 7.56
N PRO A 121 -14.88 -9.49 7.50
CA PRO A 121 -13.74 -9.26 8.40
C PRO A 121 -13.09 -7.87 8.20
N ILE A 122 -13.13 -7.32 7.00
CA ILE A 122 -12.57 -5.99 6.70
C ILE A 122 -13.46 -4.91 7.32
N ILE A 123 -14.78 -4.99 7.11
CA ILE A 123 -15.77 -4.05 7.63
C ILE A 123 -15.81 -4.07 9.17
N ALA A 124 -15.58 -5.23 9.78
CA ALA A 124 -15.53 -5.35 11.24
C ALA A 124 -14.41 -4.51 11.87
N ILE A 125 -13.32 -4.26 11.14
CA ILE A 125 -12.14 -3.52 11.61
C ILE A 125 -12.17 -2.08 11.11
N HIS A 126 -12.60 -1.87 9.86
CA HIS A 126 -12.69 -0.57 9.20
C HIS A 126 -14.10 -0.34 8.63
N PRO A 127 -15.10 -0.09 9.49
CA PRO A 127 -16.49 0.08 9.04
C PRO A 127 -16.69 1.32 8.16
N ASP A 128 -15.85 2.33 8.34
CA ASP A 128 -15.81 3.54 7.52
C ASP A 128 -15.33 3.29 6.08
N PHE A 129 -14.70 2.14 5.80
CA PHE A 129 -14.26 1.75 4.47
C PHE A 129 -15.28 0.91 3.68
N GLU A 130 -16.44 0.61 4.28
CA GLU A 130 -17.54 -0.14 3.66
C GLU A 130 -17.91 0.42 2.28
N TYR A 131 -17.99 1.74 2.16
CA TYR A 131 -18.32 2.43 0.89
C TYR A 131 -17.33 2.12 -0.24
N TYR A 132 -16.07 1.85 0.06
CA TYR A 132 -15.05 1.51 -0.93
C TYR A 132 -15.03 0.01 -1.26
N LEU A 133 -15.61 -0.82 -0.39
CA LEU A 133 -15.77 -2.26 -0.57
C LEU A 133 -17.05 -2.63 -1.32
N GLU A 134 -18.00 -1.70 -1.46
CA GLU A 134 -19.17 -1.88 -2.30
C GLU A 134 -18.71 -2.25 -3.72
N GLN A 135 -19.14 -3.44 -4.16
CA GLN A 135 -18.96 -3.83 -5.53
C GLN A 135 -19.81 -2.89 -6.39
N ASP A 136 -19.17 -1.91 -7.03
CA ASP A 136 -19.67 -1.53 -8.35
C ASP A 136 -19.80 -2.85 -9.13
N ILE A 137 -20.80 -2.97 -10.00
CA ILE A 137 -21.03 -4.17 -10.81
C ILE A 137 -19.82 -4.34 -11.76
N ILE A 138 -18.76 -4.93 -11.23
CA ILE A 138 -17.42 -4.91 -11.81
C ILE A 138 -17.14 -6.33 -12.28
N SER A 139 -17.41 -6.57 -13.55
CA SER A 139 -16.91 -7.77 -14.22
C SER A 139 -15.37 -7.78 -14.21
N GLU A 140 -14.73 -8.95 -14.27
CA GLU A 140 -13.28 -9.07 -14.48
C GLU A 140 -12.78 -8.22 -15.66
N SER A 141 -13.60 -8.09 -16.71
CA SER A 141 -13.31 -7.25 -17.88
C SER A 141 -13.30 -5.73 -17.58
N TYR A 142 -14.08 -5.30 -16.58
CA TYR A 142 -14.05 -3.91 -16.11
C TYR A 142 -12.85 -3.66 -15.20
N LEU A 143 -12.43 -4.61 -14.37
CA LEU A 143 -11.17 -4.48 -13.59
C LEU A 143 -9.95 -4.41 -14.49
N ALA A 144 -9.89 -5.27 -15.51
CA ALA A 144 -8.80 -5.26 -16.48
C ALA A 144 -8.74 -3.90 -17.19
N ARG A 145 -9.89 -3.36 -17.62
CA ARG A 145 -9.96 -2.00 -18.17
C ARG A 145 -9.62 -0.93 -17.15
N LEU A 146 -10.06 -1.05 -15.90
CA LEU A 146 -9.74 -0.07 -14.85
C LEU A 146 -8.24 -0.04 -14.57
N GLN A 147 -7.59 -1.21 -14.59
CA GLN A 147 -6.16 -1.35 -14.43
C GLN A 147 -5.41 -0.75 -15.63
N ASP A 148 -5.84 -1.05 -16.87
CA ASP A 148 -5.23 -0.48 -18.06
C ASP A 148 -5.47 1.04 -18.15
N ASP A 149 -6.69 1.52 -17.89
CA ASP A 149 -7.04 2.95 -17.84
C ASP A 149 -6.24 3.69 -16.76
N PHE A 150 -6.04 3.07 -15.59
CA PHE A 150 -5.20 3.62 -14.52
C PHE A 150 -3.76 3.83 -15.03
N PHE A 151 -3.18 2.84 -15.70
CA PHE A 151 -1.84 2.98 -16.28
C PHE A 151 -1.77 3.91 -17.49
N ASP A 152 -2.82 4.01 -18.30
CA ASP A 152 -2.82 4.87 -19.49
C ASP A 152 -3.01 6.35 -19.15
N THR A 153 -3.67 6.66 -18.04
CA THR A 153 -4.00 8.04 -17.64
C THR A 153 -3.05 8.63 -16.60
N GLN A 154 -2.33 7.80 -15.87
CA GLN A 154 -1.52 8.25 -14.75
C GLN A 154 -0.04 8.33 -15.10
N THR A 155 0.50 9.55 -15.04
CA THR A 155 1.94 9.78 -15.16
C THR A 155 2.56 9.80 -13.77
N LEU A 156 3.34 8.77 -13.44
CA LEU A 156 4.13 8.72 -12.21
C LEU A 156 5.38 9.63 -12.37
N PRO A 157 5.58 10.63 -11.51
CA PRO A 157 6.78 11.44 -11.53
C PRO A 157 7.99 10.67 -11.00
N GLU A 158 9.18 11.26 -11.13
CA GLU A 158 10.36 10.77 -10.42
C GLU A 158 10.27 11.18 -8.95
N PHE A 159 10.26 10.21 -8.05
CA PHE A 159 10.14 10.41 -6.62
C PHE A 159 11.51 10.70 -5.98
N GLU A 160 11.56 11.63 -5.02
CA GLU A 160 12.79 11.95 -4.29
C GLU A 160 13.19 10.86 -3.27
N LEU A 161 14.48 10.84 -2.91
CA LEU A 161 15.03 9.88 -1.95
C LEU A 161 14.41 10.00 -0.55
N ILE A 162 13.79 8.91 -0.11
CA ILE A 162 13.11 8.75 1.18
C ILE A 162 14.11 8.78 2.36
N SER A 163 15.38 8.45 2.10
CA SER A 163 16.48 8.52 3.07
C SER A 163 16.75 9.92 3.65
N SER A 164 16.14 10.98 3.11
CA SER A 164 16.19 12.33 3.69
C SER A 164 15.25 12.55 4.88
N ILE A 165 14.33 11.61 5.15
CA ILE A 165 13.40 11.64 6.29
C ILE A 165 14.06 10.94 7.47
N ASP A 166 14.88 11.69 8.21
CA ASP A 166 15.62 11.22 9.39
C ASP A 166 14.68 10.78 10.52
N ASP A 167 15.13 9.79 11.31
CA ASP A 167 14.47 9.29 12.53
C ASP A 167 14.17 10.40 13.56
N ASP A 168 14.90 11.51 13.52
CA ASP A 168 14.66 12.69 14.36
C ASP A 168 13.34 13.41 14.01
N THR A 169 12.87 13.32 12.77
CA THR A 169 11.54 13.83 12.37
C THR A 169 10.43 13.00 13.00
N LEU A 170 10.67 11.70 13.19
CA LEU A 170 9.75 10.73 13.80
C LEU A 170 9.58 10.96 15.30
N LYS A 171 10.65 11.30 16.01
CA LYS A 171 10.60 11.70 17.43
C LYS A 171 9.77 12.97 17.64
N ASN A 172 10.01 13.99 16.85
CA ASN A 172 9.32 15.28 17.03
C ASN A 172 7.80 15.19 16.73
N LEU A 173 7.35 14.30 15.85
CA LEU A 173 5.91 14.13 15.54
C LEU A 173 5.17 13.22 16.52
N THR A 174 5.88 12.30 17.18
CA THR A 174 5.29 11.45 18.23
C THR A 174 5.17 12.19 19.56
N GLU A 175 6.05 13.17 19.84
CA GLU A 175 5.97 14.01 21.04
C GLU A 175 4.87 15.09 20.96
N ASN A 176 4.46 15.52 19.77
CA ASN A 176 3.44 16.58 19.59
C ASN A 176 1.98 16.07 19.59
N LYS A 177 1.71 14.80 19.88
CA LYS A 177 0.33 14.27 20.04
C LYS A 177 -0.19 14.29 21.49
N ASP A 178 0.62 14.77 22.44
CA ASP A 178 0.30 14.77 23.88
C ASP A 178 0.11 16.18 24.50
N GLU A 179 -0.08 17.25 23.70
CA GLU A 179 -0.47 18.60 24.21
C GLU A 179 -1.85 19.07 23.73
#